data_AF-A0A7U7D7B8-F1
#
_entry.id   AF-A0A7U7D7B8-F1
#
_cell.length_a   1.000
_cell.length_b   1.000
_cell.length_c   1.000
_cell.angle_alpha   90.00
_cell.angle_beta   90.00
_cell.angle_gamma   90.00
#
_symmetry.space_group_name_H-M   'P 1'
#
loop_
_entity.id
_entity.type
_entity.pdbx_description
1 polymer ?
#
loop_
_entity_poly.entity_id
_entity_poly.type
_entity_poly.pdbx_seq_one_letter_code
_entity_poly.pdbx_strand_id
1 'polypeptide(L)'
;MIDKNFRLSPLTGAILMMALGASGTLAAAPKLLVKEPTQAASAGAVFSSRLIVRYKDNTAAATDRASKLSAVQAAVGRVGASTGARSSAAAAKATYVRKLGIGSDLIKLSSTLTTAQVDKVVVELKNDPSVADVQIDRMLRPVDIKKSVASTDVTPQLVPNDPLYAQYQWHLSNPNGGINAPAAWDLSQGAGVVVAVLDTGILPGHPDFADNLLQGYDFITDAEVSRRPTDARVPGALDYGDWEEADNVCYDGSVAQESSWHGTHVSGTVAEATNNGVGMAGVAPKATILPVRVLGRCGGYTSDIADAIVWASGGTVAGVPANTNPAEVINMSLGGGEPCDSATQLAINGAVARGTTVVVAAGNSGEDAANHSPASCNNTITVGATRITGGITYYSNYGSKVDLSGPGGGGSVDGNPGGYIWQAGYTGATTPTSGTYTYMGLGGTSMASPHVAGVVALVQSAAIGLGDGPLTPAAVEALLKQTSRRFPVTPPASTPIGSGIVDAKAALEAVLAEPCDPATESCAPAAIALTNKAPLTGLSGAYASSTLYSFEAKAGAVLSFMTYGGTGDVSVYVSYEAEPSATSYDAKSTRPGNSETVRFTAPKAGTYYIKLVGAADYAKLTLVARQ
;
A
#
# COMPACT_ATOMS: atom_id res chain seq x y z
N MET A 1 84.40 -17.42 51.36
CA MET A 1 84.15 -16.47 52.47
C MET A 1 82.67 -16.54 52.83
N ILE A 2 82.35 -16.13 54.07
CA ILE A 2 81.03 -15.73 54.64
C ILE A 2 80.02 -15.24 53.57
N ASP A 3 78.71 -15.55 53.57
CA ASP A 3 77.84 -16.39 54.45
C ASP A 3 76.64 -16.94 53.61
N LYS A 4 76.21 -18.21 53.77
CA LYS A 4 75.08 -18.77 54.55
C LYS A 4 73.63 -18.59 54.02
N ASN A 5 72.80 -19.60 54.34
CA ASN A 5 71.34 -19.73 54.19
C ASN A 5 70.87 -20.08 52.75
N PHE A 6 70.39 -21.29 52.37
CA PHE A 6 69.60 -22.35 53.07
C PHE A 6 68.27 -21.78 53.63
N ARG A 7 67.06 -22.34 53.44
CA ARG A 7 66.51 -23.60 52.84
C ARG A 7 65.00 -23.33 52.52
N LEU A 8 64.17 -24.17 51.89
CA LEU A 8 64.19 -25.56 51.37
C LEU A 8 63.10 -25.69 50.25
N SER A 9 63.05 -26.81 49.51
CA SER A 9 61.91 -27.17 48.64
C SER A 9 61.71 -28.70 48.52
N PRO A 10 60.53 -29.25 48.81
CA PRO A 10 60.14 -30.62 48.44
C PRO A 10 59.00 -30.65 47.40
N LEU A 11 58.79 -31.82 46.79
CA LEU A 11 57.82 -32.07 45.71
C LEU A 11 56.38 -32.12 46.23
N THR A 12 55.42 -31.73 45.39
CA THR A 12 54.34 -32.64 44.93
C THR A 12 53.73 -32.09 43.64
N GLY A 13 53.34 -32.99 42.72
CA GLY A 13 52.80 -32.61 41.41
C GLY A 13 51.29 -32.82 41.32
N ALA A 14 50.61 -31.96 40.57
CA ALA A 14 49.26 -32.18 40.06
C ALA A 14 49.23 -31.78 38.58
N ILE A 15 48.73 -32.67 37.71
CA ILE A 15 48.61 -32.41 36.27
C ILE A 15 47.34 -31.59 36.04
N LEU A 16 47.46 -30.41 35.42
CA LEU A 16 46.33 -29.58 35.01
C LEU A 16 46.36 -29.38 33.50
N MET A 17 45.36 -29.92 32.79
CA MET A 17 45.09 -29.53 31.41
C MET A 17 44.50 -28.12 31.39
N MET A 18 45.21 -27.16 30.80
CA MET A 18 44.62 -25.87 30.43
C MET A 18 44.10 -25.94 29.00
N ALA A 19 42.78 -26.11 28.86
CA ALA A 19 42.10 -25.68 27.64
C ALA A 19 42.11 -24.15 27.57
N LEU A 20 42.32 -23.57 26.39
CA LEU A 20 42.29 -22.12 26.21
C LEU A 20 40.86 -21.60 26.29
N GLY A 21 40.40 -21.29 27.51
CA GLY A 21 39.20 -20.49 27.72
C GLY A 21 39.46 -19.04 27.30
N ALA A 22 39.06 -18.68 26.09
CA ALA A 22 39.07 -17.28 25.66
C ALA A 22 38.08 -16.49 26.53
N SER A 23 38.61 -15.65 27.42
CA SER A 23 37.80 -14.79 28.30
C SER A 23 37.16 -13.65 27.50
N GLY A 24 36.11 -13.99 26.74
CA GLY A 24 35.22 -13.01 26.13
C GLY A 24 34.57 -12.17 27.22
N THR A 25 35.04 -10.95 27.40
CA THR A 25 34.33 -9.95 28.19
C THR A 25 32.98 -9.72 27.56
N LEU A 26 31.92 -10.17 28.24
CA LEU A 26 30.53 -9.84 27.93
C LEU A 26 30.34 -8.34 28.18
N ALA A 27 30.77 -7.53 27.22
CA ALA A 27 30.25 -6.20 27.04
C ALA A 27 28.73 -6.35 26.91
N ALA A 28 27.98 -5.69 27.80
CA ALA A 28 26.53 -5.65 27.68
C ALA A 28 26.20 -5.11 26.29
N ALA A 29 25.36 -5.83 25.55
CA ALA A 29 24.94 -5.39 24.23
C ALA A 29 24.41 -3.95 24.35
N PRO A 30 24.80 -3.02 23.44
CA PRO A 30 24.21 -1.71 23.43
C PRO A 30 22.69 -1.89 23.33
N LYS A 31 21.94 -1.21 24.20
CA LYS A 31 20.47 -1.23 24.09
C LYS A 31 20.14 -0.65 22.72
N LEU A 32 19.63 -1.50 21.83
CA LEU A 32 18.98 -1.05 20.62
C LEU A 32 17.91 -0.05 21.05
N LEU A 33 17.95 1.15 20.46
CA LEU A 33 16.76 1.97 20.39
C LEU A 33 15.76 1.23 19.48
N VAL A 34 14.49 1.52 19.70
CA VAL A 34 13.33 0.72 19.23
C VAL A 34 13.23 0.80 17.67
N LYS A 35 12.36 0.04 16.96
CA LYS A 35 12.28 -0.16 15.47
C LYS A 35 13.55 -0.98 14.91
N GLU A 36 13.97 -0.94 13.61
CA GLU A 36 15.26 -1.46 12.94
C GLU A 36 15.22 -2.65 11.93
N PRO A 37 16.14 -2.88 10.91
CA PRO A 37 16.41 -2.12 9.64
C PRO A 37 15.77 -2.42 8.20
N THR A 38 16.45 -2.98 7.14
CA THR A 38 16.42 -2.58 5.68
C THR A 38 16.45 -3.56 4.39
N GLN A 39 16.03 -3.06 3.16
CA GLN A 39 16.30 -3.23 1.64
C GLN A 39 16.05 -4.55 0.76
N ALA A 40 16.49 -4.68 -0.56
CA ALA A 40 16.06 -5.65 -1.64
C ALA A 40 17.08 -6.10 -2.80
N ALA A 41 16.75 -7.01 -3.79
CA ALA A 41 17.65 -7.53 -4.91
C ALA A 41 17.00 -8.03 -6.29
N SER A 42 17.74 -8.24 -7.42
CA SER A 42 17.23 -8.23 -8.85
C SER A 42 17.69 -9.30 -9.92
N ALA A 43 17.21 -9.22 -11.20
CA ALA A 43 17.46 -10.16 -12.33
C ALA A 43 17.49 -9.52 -13.76
N GLY A 44 18.01 -10.23 -14.80
CA GLY A 44 18.46 -9.67 -16.11
C GLY A 44 17.62 -9.88 -17.40
N ALA A 45 18.09 -9.32 -18.52
CA ALA A 45 17.32 -9.08 -19.77
C ALA A 45 17.34 -10.20 -20.85
N VAL A 46 16.35 -10.17 -21.77
CA VAL A 46 16.08 -11.23 -22.79
C VAL A 46 15.92 -10.68 -24.22
N PHE A 47 16.26 -11.51 -25.22
CA PHE A 47 16.39 -11.22 -26.66
C PHE A 47 15.05 -11.07 -27.44
N SER A 48 15.08 -10.32 -28.57
CA SER A 48 13.99 -10.20 -29.57
C SER A 48 14.54 -10.16 -31.01
N SER A 49 13.74 -10.68 -31.96
CA SER A 49 14.07 -10.80 -33.40
C SER A 49 13.24 -9.87 -34.30
N ARG A 50 12.70 -8.79 -33.74
CA ARG A 50 11.86 -7.81 -34.44
C ARG A 50 12.46 -6.40 -34.30
N LEU A 51 12.26 -5.56 -35.31
CA LEU A 51 12.78 -4.20 -35.39
C LEU A 51 11.65 -3.19 -35.65
N ILE A 52 11.71 -2.04 -34.98
CA ILE A 52 10.95 -0.85 -35.33
C ILE A 52 11.88 0.05 -36.14
N VAL A 53 11.52 0.35 -37.38
CA VAL A 53 12.33 1.16 -38.31
C VAL A 53 11.52 2.37 -38.76
N ARG A 54 12.03 3.58 -38.55
CA ARG A 54 11.49 4.80 -39.15
C ARG A 54 12.35 5.16 -40.35
N TYR A 55 11.73 5.39 -41.50
CA TYR A 55 12.40 5.84 -42.72
C TYR A 55 12.30 7.37 -42.85
N LYS A 56 13.23 7.98 -43.60
CA LYS A 56 13.19 9.42 -43.92
C LYS A 56 12.13 9.68 -44.99
N ASP A 57 11.23 10.63 -44.74
CA ASP A 57 9.99 10.83 -45.51
C ASP A 57 10.21 11.15 -47.00
N ASN A 58 11.41 11.64 -47.37
CA ASN A 58 11.82 11.95 -48.73
C ASN A 58 12.44 10.76 -49.50
N THR A 59 12.25 9.52 -49.05
CA THR A 59 12.86 8.32 -49.65
C THR A 59 11.83 7.29 -50.09
N ALA A 60 12.16 6.47 -51.10
CA ALA A 60 11.27 5.40 -51.57
C ALA A 60 10.87 4.43 -50.45
N ALA A 61 11.76 4.21 -49.46
CA ALA A 61 11.48 3.39 -48.29
C ALA A 61 10.52 4.04 -47.28
N ALA A 62 10.09 5.30 -47.42
CA ALA A 62 8.98 5.84 -46.62
C ALA A 62 7.62 5.28 -47.08
N THR A 63 7.43 5.16 -48.39
CA THR A 63 6.13 4.88 -49.03
C THR A 63 6.02 3.45 -49.55
N ASP A 64 7.04 2.90 -50.21
CA ASP A 64 7.00 1.59 -50.85
C ASP A 64 7.42 0.45 -49.90
N ARG A 65 6.62 -0.62 -49.87
CA ARG A 65 6.85 -1.82 -49.07
C ARG A 65 8.03 -2.67 -49.57
N ALA A 66 8.31 -2.69 -50.88
CA ALA A 66 9.46 -3.43 -51.41
C ALA A 66 10.77 -2.74 -50.97
N SER A 67 10.87 -1.42 -51.14
CA SER A 67 12.00 -0.59 -50.72
C SER A 67 12.31 -0.70 -49.22
N LYS A 68 11.29 -0.70 -48.35
CA LYS A 68 11.44 -0.98 -46.90
C LYS A 68 12.12 -2.30 -46.63
N LEU A 69 11.67 -3.35 -47.31
CA LEU A 69 12.21 -4.69 -47.16
C LEU A 69 13.62 -4.80 -47.73
N SER A 70 13.92 -4.15 -48.87
CA SER A 70 15.26 -4.11 -49.46
C SER A 70 16.30 -3.50 -48.51
N ALA A 71 15.99 -2.41 -47.81
CA ALA A 71 16.90 -1.79 -46.85
C ALA A 71 17.29 -2.74 -45.70
N VAL A 72 16.29 -3.37 -45.06
CA VAL A 72 16.55 -4.34 -43.97
C VAL A 72 17.22 -5.61 -44.49
N GLN A 73 16.82 -6.11 -45.65
CA GLN A 73 17.42 -7.30 -46.25
C GLN A 73 18.88 -7.07 -46.65
N ALA A 74 19.24 -5.86 -47.07
CA ALA A 74 20.62 -5.46 -47.34
C ALA A 74 21.46 -5.38 -46.06
N ALA A 75 20.96 -4.72 -45.00
CA ALA A 75 21.65 -4.67 -43.70
C ALA A 75 21.90 -6.07 -43.11
N VAL A 76 20.89 -6.95 -43.15
CA VAL A 76 21.03 -8.37 -42.76
C VAL A 76 22.06 -9.11 -43.62
N GLY A 77 22.09 -8.84 -44.93
CA GLY A 77 23.10 -9.38 -45.84
C GLY A 77 24.52 -8.93 -45.50
N ARG A 78 24.72 -7.65 -45.14
CA ARG A 78 26.02 -7.09 -44.74
C ARG A 78 26.53 -7.74 -43.45
N VAL A 79 25.68 -7.91 -42.44
CA VAL A 79 26.05 -8.63 -41.20
C VAL A 79 26.39 -10.10 -41.48
N GLY A 80 25.60 -10.80 -42.30
CA GLY A 80 25.92 -12.17 -42.72
C GLY A 80 27.29 -12.29 -43.37
N ALA A 81 27.59 -11.43 -44.35
CA ALA A 81 28.88 -11.40 -45.03
C ALA A 81 30.06 -11.11 -44.06
N SER A 82 29.87 -10.21 -43.09
CA SER A 82 30.90 -9.86 -42.09
C SER A 82 31.32 -11.01 -41.16
N THR A 83 30.53 -12.07 -41.06
CA THR A 83 30.73 -13.18 -40.11
C THR A 83 31.31 -14.46 -40.73
N GLY A 84 31.61 -14.47 -42.04
CA GLY A 84 32.29 -15.60 -42.71
C GLY A 84 31.49 -16.89 -42.87
N ALA A 85 30.27 -16.97 -42.33
CA ALA A 85 29.43 -18.18 -42.26
C ALA A 85 28.80 -18.59 -43.61
N ARG A 86 29.63 -18.99 -44.58
CA ARG A 86 29.27 -19.28 -45.98
C ARG A 86 28.41 -20.53 -46.24
N SER A 87 28.01 -21.32 -45.23
CA SER A 87 27.42 -22.65 -45.44
C SER A 87 26.26 -23.07 -44.51
N SER A 88 25.67 -22.16 -43.71
CA SER A 88 24.48 -22.51 -42.89
C SER A 88 23.46 -21.39 -42.69
N ALA A 89 23.82 -20.12 -42.95
CA ALA A 89 22.89 -19.00 -42.89
C ALA A 89 21.94 -19.00 -44.10
N ALA A 90 20.90 -19.84 -44.06
CA ALA A 90 19.74 -19.69 -44.95
C ALA A 90 19.23 -18.25 -44.82
N ALA A 91 19.35 -17.48 -45.90
CA ALA A 91 19.41 -16.02 -45.87
C ALA A 91 18.31 -15.41 -45.00
N ALA A 92 18.70 -14.77 -43.89
CA ALA A 92 17.76 -14.37 -42.86
C ALA A 92 16.76 -13.34 -43.42
N LYS A 93 15.48 -13.67 -43.42
CA LYS A 93 14.46 -12.93 -44.19
C LYS A 93 13.86 -11.79 -43.37
N ALA A 94 13.91 -10.58 -43.92
CA ALA A 94 13.11 -9.47 -43.42
C ALA A 94 11.65 -9.63 -43.87
N THR A 95 10.70 -9.54 -42.94
CA THR A 95 9.25 -9.61 -43.22
C THR A 95 8.55 -8.39 -42.65
N TYR A 96 7.89 -7.63 -43.51
CA TYR A 96 7.13 -6.45 -43.12
C TYR A 96 5.86 -6.88 -42.40
N VAL A 97 5.68 -6.43 -41.15
CA VAL A 97 4.53 -6.79 -40.30
C VAL A 97 3.42 -5.75 -40.48
N ARG A 98 3.64 -4.51 -40.05
CA ARG A 98 2.66 -3.40 -40.12
C ARG A 98 3.34 -2.04 -39.92
N LYS A 99 2.66 -0.95 -40.30
CA LYS A 99 3.01 0.40 -39.83
C LYS A 99 2.47 0.59 -38.40
N LEU A 100 3.17 1.36 -37.59
CA LEU A 100 2.78 1.74 -36.24
C LEU A 100 2.16 3.14 -36.25
N GLY A 101 1.35 3.47 -35.23
CA GLY A 101 0.71 4.79 -35.12
C GLY A 101 1.70 5.97 -35.07
N ILE A 102 2.92 5.72 -34.58
CA ILE A 102 4.05 6.67 -34.56
C ILE A 102 4.73 6.90 -35.93
N GLY A 103 4.17 6.37 -37.02
CA GLY A 103 4.72 6.50 -38.38
C GLY A 103 5.84 5.50 -38.73
N SER A 104 6.53 4.94 -37.75
CA SER A 104 7.54 3.87 -37.95
C SER A 104 6.90 2.56 -38.44
N ASP A 105 7.69 1.70 -39.09
CA ASP A 105 7.28 0.40 -39.60
C ASP A 105 7.89 -0.75 -38.76
N LEU A 106 7.08 -1.76 -38.44
CA LEU A 106 7.49 -2.96 -37.70
C LEU A 106 7.91 -4.07 -38.68
N ILE A 107 9.14 -4.55 -38.55
CA ILE A 107 9.76 -5.53 -39.44
C ILE A 107 10.32 -6.69 -38.62
N LYS A 108 9.92 -7.92 -38.95
CA LYS A 108 10.37 -9.15 -38.28
C LYS A 108 11.53 -9.78 -39.06
N LEU A 109 12.58 -10.19 -38.36
CA LEU A 109 13.66 -11.00 -38.91
C LEU A 109 13.36 -12.49 -38.69
N SER A 110 13.94 -13.39 -39.50
CA SER A 110 13.83 -14.83 -39.27
C SER A 110 14.64 -15.27 -38.05
N SER A 111 14.25 -16.41 -37.46
CA SER A 111 14.82 -17.00 -36.23
C SER A 111 16.21 -17.62 -36.38
N THR A 112 17.04 -17.08 -37.29
CA THR A 112 18.38 -17.57 -37.65
C THR A 112 19.50 -16.60 -37.27
N LEU A 113 19.17 -15.48 -36.61
CA LEU A 113 20.13 -14.47 -36.13
C LEU A 113 20.21 -14.49 -34.59
N THR A 114 21.42 -14.33 -34.05
CA THR A 114 21.69 -14.18 -32.61
C THR A 114 21.58 -12.72 -32.14
N THR A 115 21.55 -12.48 -30.83
CA THR A 115 21.52 -11.12 -30.23
C THR A 115 22.57 -10.19 -30.85
N ALA A 116 23.84 -10.57 -30.80
CA ALA A 116 24.95 -9.77 -31.33
C ALA A 116 24.94 -9.64 -32.87
N GLN A 117 24.15 -10.43 -33.60
CA GLN A 117 23.89 -10.22 -35.02
C GLN A 117 22.73 -9.23 -35.22
N VAL A 118 21.65 -9.31 -34.44
CA VAL A 118 20.54 -8.34 -34.48
C VAL A 118 21.01 -6.94 -34.07
N ASP A 119 21.85 -6.81 -33.05
CA ASP A 119 22.46 -5.54 -32.65
C ASP A 119 23.30 -4.94 -33.80
N LYS A 120 24.06 -5.78 -34.52
CA LYS A 120 24.79 -5.35 -35.73
C LYS A 120 23.86 -4.96 -36.88
N VAL A 121 22.71 -5.62 -37.05
CA VAL A 121 21.70 -5.25 -38.05
C VAL A 121 21.09 -3.88 -37.70
N VAL A 122 20.89 -3.57 -36.42
CA VAL A 122 20.46 -2.24 -35.96
C VAL A 122 21.53 -1.19 -36.28
N VAL A 123 22.82 -1.45 -36.01
CA VAL A 123 23.92 -0.53 -36.38
C VAL A 123 23.99 -0.31 -37.90
N GLU A 124 23.92 -1.39 -38.69
CA GLU A 124 23.91 -1.34 -40.15
C GLU A 124 22.70 -0.59 -40.74
N LEU A 125 21.57 -0.56 -40.01
CA LEU A 125 20.39 0.22 -40.37
C LEU A 125 20.47 1.68 -39.90
N LYS A 126 21.08 1.99 -38.75
CA LYS A 126 21.34 3.40 -38.35
C LYS A 126 22.27 4.12 -39.32
N ASN A 127 23.14 3.37 -39.99
CA ASN A 127 24.04 3.86 -41.02
C ASN A 127 23.42 3.89 -42.44
N ASP A 128 22.18 3.39 -42.62
CA ASP A 128 21.54 3.39 -43.94
C ASP A 128 20.95 4.78 -44.26
N PRO A 129 21.23 5.37 -45.43
CA PRO A 129 20.79 6.73 -45.75
C PRO A 129 19.25 6.86 -45.81
N SER A 130 18.51 5.77 -46.01
CA SER A 130 17.03 5.79 -46.01
C SER A 130 16.39 5.76 -44.62
N VAL A 131 17.12 5.33 -43.59
CA VAL A 131 16.61 5.17 -42.22
C VAL A 131 16.77 6.47 -41.43
N ALA A 132 15.72 6.87 -40.70
CA ALA A 132 15.74 8.00 -39.77
C ALA A 132 16.04 7.55 -38.34
N ASP A 133 15.48 6.41 -37.92
CA ASP A 133 15.78 5.74 -36.65
C ASP A 133 15.49 4.23 -36.76
N VAL A 134 16.14 3.43 -35.92
CA VAL A 134 15.86 2.00 -35.76
C VAL A 134 16.18 1.51 -34.35
N GLN A 135 15.27 0.72 -33.80
CA GLN A 135 15.42 0.03 -32.52
C GLN A 135 14.87 -1.39 -32.58
N ILE A 136 15.23 -2.22 -31.60
CA ILE A 136 14.66 -3.56 -31.42
C ILE A 136 13.26 -3.40 -30.81
N ASP A 137 12.26 -4.08 -31.40
CA ASP A 137 10.92 -4.28 -30.82
C ASP A 137 11.07 -5.23 -29.62
N ARG A 138 11.40 -4.66 -28.45
CA ARG A 138 11.65 -5.40 -27.21
C ARG A 138 10.34 -5.97 -26.69
N MET A 139 10.33 -7.29 -26.45
CA MET A 139 9.20 -7.95 -25.79
C MET A 139 9.21 -7.59 -24.30
N LEU A 140 8.51 -6.52 -23.94
CA LEU A 140 8.12 -6.26 -22.56
C LEU A 140 7.27 -7.43 -22.05
N ARG A 141 7.37 -7.73 -20.75
CA ARG A 141 6.53 -8.71 -20.06
C ARG A 141 5.78 -8.00 -18.93
N PRO A 142 4.56 -8.44 -18.58
CA PRO A 142 4.03 -8.18 -17.24
C PRO A 142 4.93 -8.86 -16.19
N VAL A 143 4.81 -8.42 -14.94
CA VAL A 143 5.15 -9.30 -13.81
C VAL A 143 3.97 -10.27 -13.69
N ASP A 144 4.20 -11.55 -13.94
CA ASP A 144 3.14 -12.56 -13.93
C ASP A 144 2.58 -12.78 -12.51
N ILE A 145 1.55 -12.00 -12.12
CA ILE A 145 0.59 -12.47 -11.11
C ILE A 145 -0.12 -13.67 -11.74
N LYS A 146 0.34 -14.87 -11.43
CA LYS A 146 -0.28 -16.09 -11.95
C LYS A 146 -1.65 -16.26 -11.31
N LYS A 147 -2.70 -15.95 -12.08
CA LYS A 147 -4.07 -16.36 -11.80
C LYS A 147 -4.15 -17.89 -11.77
N SER A 148 -3.99 -18.48 -10.58
CA SER A 148 -4.20 -19.90 -10.31
C SER A 148 -5.56 -20.12 -9.68
N VAL A 149 -6.58 -20.33 -10.53
CA VAL A 149 -7.93 -20.71 -10.09
C VAL A 149 -7.91 -22.18 -9.63
N ALA A 150 -7.40 -22.42 -8.42
CA ALA A 150 -7.38 -23.74 -7.79
C ALA A 150 -7.28 -23.60 -6.25
N SER A 151 -8.33 -24.01 -5.55
CA SER A 151 -8.33 -24.15 -4.09
C SER A 151 -7.61 -25.45 -3.66
N THR A 152 -6.29 -25.37 -3.46
CA THR A 152 -5.48 -26.47 -2.90
C THR A 152 -4.44 -25.93 -1.93
N ASP A 153 -4.30 -26.57 -0.77
CA ASP A 153 -3.38 -26.15 0.29
C ASP A 153 -1.91 -26.14 -0.18
N VAL A 154 -1.39 -24.94 -0.45
CA VAL A 154 0.03 -24.67 -0.63
C VAL A 154 0.34 -23.37 0.09
N THR A 155 1.31 -23.39 0.98
CA THR A 155 1.89 -22.18 1.59
C THR A 155 3.16 -21.76 0.85
N PRO A 156 3.09 -20.80 -0.08
CA PRO A 156 3.94 -19.64 0.08
C PRO A 156 3.47 -18.84 1.32
N GLN A 157 4.43 -18.25 1.99
CA GLN A 157 4.26 -16.96 2.65
C GLN A 157 5.53 -16.21 2.24
N LEU A 158 5.41 -15.03 1.62
CA LEU A 158 6.59 -14.17 1.52
C LEU A 158 6.95 -13.72 2.94
N VAL A 159 7.93 -14.39 3.54
CA VAL A 159 8.57 -13.97 4.77
C VAL A 159 9.80 -13.14 4.37
N PRO A 160 9.81 -11.83 4.67
CA PRO A 160 10.98 -10.96 4.56
C PRO A 160 12.23 -11.65 5.10
N ASN A 161 13.30 -11.70 4.30
CA ASN A 161 14.59 -12.23 4.75
C ASN A 161 15.33 -11.26 5.69
N ASP A 162 14.71 -10.11 5.92
CA ASP A 162 15.18 -8.95 6.65
C ASP A 162 15.15 -9.27 8.17
N PRO A 163 16.32 -9.21 8.87
CA PRO A 163 16.54 -9.91 10.14
C PRO A 163 15.63 -9.55 11.33
N LEU A 164 14.96 -8.40 11.30
CA LEU A 164 14.21 -7.85 12.44
C LEU A 164 12.69 -7.82 12.22
N TYR A 165 12.21 -7.98 10.98
CA TYR A 165 10.79 -8.18 10.64
C TYR A 165 10.11 -9.18 11.59
N ALA A 166 10.69 -10.37 11.74
CA ALA A 166 10.10 -11.48 12.48
C ALA A 166 10.06 -11.27 14.01
N GLN A 167 10.94 -10.41 14.55
CA GLN A 167 11.00 -10.13 15.99
C GLN A 167 10.04 -8.99 16.41
N TYR A 168 9.81 -8.04 15.51
CA TYR A 168 9.28 -6.72 15.86
C TYR A 168 8.02 -6.33 15.11
N GLN A 169 7.87 -6.69 13.83
CA GLN A 169 6.77 -6.22 12.98
C GLN A 169 5.48 -7.07 13.09
N TRP A 170 5.01 -7.26 14.32
CA TRP A 170 3.74 -7.93 14.60
C TRP A 170 2.56 -7.33 13.80
N HIS A 171 2.61 -6.04 13.49
CA HIS A 171 1.58 -5.30 12.77
C HIS A 171 1.38 -5.76 11.31
N LEU A 172 2.35 -6.47 10.72
CA LEU A 172 2.22 -7.02 9.37
C LEU A 172 1.55 -8.41 9.37
N SER A 173 1.82 -9.24 10.38
CA SER A 173 1.56 -10.69 10.35
C SER A 173 0.76 -11.27 11.51
N ASN A 174 0.57 -10.54 12.62
CA ASN A 174 -0.15 -11.04 13.80
C ASN A 174 -1.65 -11.22 13.50
N PRO A 175 -2.25 -12.39 13.80
CA PRO A 175 -3.65 -12.68 13.44
C PRO A 175 -4.69 -11.84 14.20
N ASN A 176 -4.31 -11.26 15.35
CA ASN A 176 -5.21 -10.44 16.16
C ASN A 176 -5.09 -8.94 15.81
N GLY A 177 -3.86 -8.43 15.78
CA GLY A 177 -3.59 -6.99 15.61
C GLY A 177 -3.11 -6.55 14.22
N GLY A 178 -2.57 -7.46 13.39
CA GLY A 178 -1.88 -7.12 12.14
C GLY A 178 -2.76 -7.10 10.88
N ILE A 179 -2.17 -6.72 9.74
CA ILE A 179 -2.90 -6.47 8.47
C ILE A 179 -2.86 -7.61 7.44
N ASN A 180 -2.35 -8.79 7.79
CA ASN A 180 -2.28 -9.95 6.88
C ASN A 180 -1.39 -9.73 5.63
N ALA A 181 -0.34 -8.90 5.75
CA ALA A 181 0.52 -8.51 4.63
C ALA A 181 1.32 -9.68 3.98
N PRO A 182 1.88 -10.67 4.71
CA PRO A 182 2.66 -11.75 4.09
C PRO A 182 1.92 -12.55 3.03
N ALA A 183 0.62 -12.80 3.24
CA ALA A 183 -0.23 -13.49 2.28
C ALA A 183 -0.80 -12.56 1.19
N ALA A 184 -0.67 -11.24 1.35
CA ALA A 184 -0.95 -10.25 0.33
C ALA A 184 0.25 -10.08 -0.62
N TRP A 185 1.49 -10.18 -0.12
CA TRP A 185 2.71 -10.03 -0.92
C TRP A 185 2.94 -11.13 -1.97
N ASP A 186 2.32 -12.30 -1.82
CA ASP A 186 2.30 -13.34 -2.86
C ASP A 186 1.36 -12.98 -4.04
N LEU A 187 0.50 -11.97 -3.86
CA LEU A 187 -0.47 -11.47 -4.85
C LEU A 187 -0.05 -10.11 -5.44
N SER A 188 0.33 -9.14 -4.60
CA SER A 188 0.78 -7.79 -4.99
C SER A 188 1.75 -7.21 -3.97
N GLN A 189 2.69 -6.38 -4.43
CA GLN A 189 3.68 -5.68 -3.59
C GLN A 189 3.68 -4.16 -3.82
N GLY A 190 2.67 -3.62 -4.51
CA GLY A 190 2.54 -2.18 -4.77
C GLY A 190 3.32 -1.66 -5.98
N ALA A 191 3.89 -2.55 -6.78
CA ALA A 191 4.72 -2.22 -7.94
C ALA A 191 4.03 -1.23 -8.90
N GLY A 192 4.70 -0.11 -9.16
CA GLY A 192 4.23 0.92 -10.11
C GLY A 192 3.20 1.90 -9.56
N VAL A 193 2.94 1.89 -8.25
CA VAL A 193 2.07 2.88 -7.56
C VAL A 193 2.92 3.89 -6.81
N VAL A 194 2.53 5.17 -6.89
CA VAL A 194 3.15 6.27 -6.14
C VAL A 194 2.28 6.62 -4.94
N VAL A 195 2.90 6.62 -3.75
CA VAL A 195 2.26 7.06 -2.50
C VAL A 195 2.92 8.35 -2.03
N ALA A 196 2.18 9.45 -2.01
CA ALA A 196 2.61 10.69 -1.41
C ALA A 196 2.45 10.65 0.11
N VAL A 197 3.52 10.98 0.83
CA VAL A 197 3.53 11.08 2.30
C VAL A 197 3.67 12.55 2.67
N LEU A 198 2.57 13.15 3.12
CA LEU A 198 2.49 14.55 3.53
C LEU A 198 2.75 14.65 5.03
N ASP A 199 3.97 15.01 5.41
CA ASP A 199 4.50 14.81 6.77
C ASP A 199 5.71 15.73 7.09
N THR A 200 6.56 15.39 8.08
CA THR A 200 7.79 16.13 8.44
C THR A 200 8.88 16.13 7.37
N GLY A 201 8.68 15.38 6.28
CA GLY A 201 9.68 15.10 5.27
C GLY A 201 10.25 13.68 5.42
N ILE A 202 11.47 13.48 4.95
CA ILE A 202 12.16 12.20 5.02
C ILE A 202 13.68 12.38 5.19
N LEU A 203 14.34 11.37 5.73
CA LEU A 203 15.78 11.21 5.68
C LEU A 203 16.18 10.28 4.52
N PRO A 204 16.47 10.81 3.31
CA PRO A 204 16.62 9.98 2.10
C PRO A 204 17.93 9.18 2.05
N GLY A 205 18.89 9.47 2.93
CA GLY A 205 20.11 8.69 3.08
C GLY A 205 19.97 7.48 3.99
N HIS A 206 18.79 7.27 4.57
CA HIS A 206 18.47 6.06 5.31
C HIS A 206 18.60 4.86 4.36
N PRO A 207 19.38 3.80 4.70
CA PRO A 207 19.71 2.73 3.75
C PRO A 207 18.49 1.99 3.18
N ASP A 208 17.30 2.11 3.79
CA ASP A 208 16.05 1.49 3.34
C ASP A 208 15.35 2.16 2.17
N PHE A 209 15.64 3.43 1.96
CA PHE A 209 14.93 4.26 1.00
C PHE A 209 15.68 4.37 -0.33
N ALA A 210 16.78 3.63 -0.48
CA ALA A 210 17.70 3.68 -1.62
C ALA A 210 17.03 3.41 -2.99
N ASP A 211 16.05 2.51 -3.05
CA ASP A 211 15.35 2.12 -4.30
C ASP A 211 13.92 2.67 -4.41
N ASN A 212 13.32 3.13 -3.30
CA ASN A 212 11.86 3.37 -3.19
C ASN A 212 11.45 4.85 -3.05
N LEU A 213 12.34 5.83 -3.27
CA LEU A 213 11.99 7.26 -3.24
C LEU A 213 11.98 7.96 -4.60
N LEU A 214 11.01 8.86 -4.74
CA LEU A 214 11.01 9.95 -5.73
C LEU A 214 11.62 11.23 -5.14
N GLN A 215 12.00 12.18 -6.00
CA GLN A 215 12.29 13.53 -5.56
C GLN A 215 11.00 14.22 -5.08
N GLY A 216 10.94 14.47 -3.78
CA GLY A 216 9.86 15.19 -3.12
C GLY A 216 9.85 16.71 -3.34
N TYR A 217 9.01 17.39 -2.57
CA TYR A 217 8.97 18.85 -2.48
C TYR A 217 8.65 19.30 -1.04
N ASP A 218 9.19 20.44 -0.63
CA ASP A 218 9.00 21.04 0.68
C ASP A 218 8.15 22.32 0.54
N PHE A 219 6.95 22.26 1.11
CA PHE A 219 5.90 23.27 0.98
C PHE A 219 5.85 24.29 2.11
N ILE A 220 6.59 24.07 3.20
CA ILE A 220 6.55 24.93 4.39
C ILE A 220 7.05 26.33 4.01
N THR A 221 6.23 27.35 4.24
CA THR A 221 6.53 28.75 3.87
C THR A 221 7.16 29.60 4.96
N ASP A 222 7.32 29.09 6.18
CA ASP A 222 7.93 29.81 7.30
C ASP A 222 9.34 29.29 7.62
N ALA A 223 10.32 30.19 7.74
CA ALA A 223 11.72 29.87 8.04
C ALA A 223 11.95 29.20 9.42
N GLU A 224 11.20 29.58 10.46
CA GLU A 224 11.33 29.01 11.81
C GLU A 224 10.71 27.62 11.90
N VAL A 225 9.51 27.43 11.34
CA VAL A 225 8.83 26.12 11.21
C VAL A 225 9.69 25.16 10.38
N SER A 226 10.15 25.62 9.20
CA SER A 226 10.88 24.77 8.26
C SER A 226 12.31 24.44 8.69
N ARG A 227 12.90 25.22 9.61
CA ARG A 227 14.34 25.28 9.94
C ARG A 227 15.24 25.69 8.75
N ARG A 228 14.69 26.29 7.69
CA ARG A 228 15.46 26.76 6.50
C ARG A 228 15.79 28.26 6.61
N PRO A 229 16.85 28.76 5.96
CA PRO A 229 17.21 30.19 6.01
C PRO A 229 16.27 31.11 5.19
N THR A 230 15.21 30.58 4.59
CA THR A 230 14.29 31.32 3.71
C THR A 230 12.90 30.68 3.65
N ASP A 231 11.88 31.53 3.61
CA ASP A 231 10.45 31.23 3.41
C ASP A 231 10.10 30.56 2.06
N ALA A 232 11.07 30.42 1.16
CA ALA A 232 10.88 29.80 -0.15
C ALA A 232 10.59 28.30 -0.01
N ARG A 233 9.49 27.83 -0.62
CA ARG A 233 9.24 26.40 -0.91
C ARG A 233 10.32 25.86 -1.86
N VAL A 234 10.79 24.63 -1.66
CA VAL A 234 12.00 24.10 -2.36
C VAL A 234 11.86 22.65 -2.85
N PRO A 235 12.58 22.25 -3.92
CA PRO A 235 12.65 20.86 -4.36
C PRO A 235 13.36 19.95 -3.36
N GLY A 236 12.92 18.68 -3.30
CA GLY A 236 13.31 17.75 -2.24
C GLY A 236 12.45 17.93 -0.98
N ALA A 237 12.50 16.96 -0.07
CA ALA A 237 11.68 16.95 1.15
C ALA A 237 12.50 16.45 2.36
N LEU A 238 13.73 16.95 2.51
CA LEU A 238 14.60 16.59 3.63
C LEU A 238 13.94 17.01 4.95
N ASP A 239 13.83 16.07 5.88
CA ASP A 239 13.48 16.41 7.26
C ASP A 239 14.67 17.11 7.93
N TYR A 240 14.49 18.36 8.35
CA TYR A 240 15.50 19.16 9.05
C TYR A 240 15.47 18.98 10.57
N GLY A 241 14.49 18.25 11.10
CA GLY A 241 14.19 18.14 12.52
C GLY A 241 13.14 19.17 12.97
N ASP A 242 12.23 18.71 13.84
CA ASP A 242 11.06 19.43 14.35
C ASP A 242 11.15 19.73 15.87
N TRP A 243 12.28 19.40 16.51
CA TRP A 243 12.51 19.54 17.96
C TRP A 243 12.09 20.90 18.55
N GLU A 244 11.69 20.89 19.83
CA GLU A 244 11.40 22.07 20.64
C GLU A 244 12.51 22.28 21.69
N GLU A 245 13.17 23.44 21.69
CA GLU A 245 14.32 23.73 22.55
C GLU A 245 13.99 23.90 24.04
N ALA A 246 12.73 24.22 24.36
CA ALA A 246 12.25 24.54 25.70
C ALA A 246 10.72 24.35 25.76
N ASP A 247 10.17 24.31 26.97
CA ASP A 247 8.72 24.29 27.17
C ASP A 247 8.08 25.61 26.71
N ASN A 248 6.83 25.53 26.23
CA ASN A 248 5.98 26.63 25.79
C ASN A 248 6.45 27.41 24.54
N VAL A 249 7.31 26.81 23.71
CA VAL A 249 7.84 27.49 22.50
C VAL A 249 6.89 27.44 21.29
N CYS A 250 5.89 26.56 21.31
CA CYS A 250 4.88 26.45 20.25
C CYS A 250 3.49 26.94 20.71
N TYR A 251 3.11 26.66 21.95
CA TYR A 251 1.90 27.16 22.61
C TYR A 251 2.03 27.04 24.13
N ASP A 252 1.19 27.73 24.90
CA ASP A 252 1.16 27.62 26.37
C ASP A 252 0.82 26.19 26.80
N GLY A 253 1.76 25.50 27.44
CA GLY A 253 1.68 24.06 27.74
C GLY A 253 2.34 23.12 26.72
N SER A 254 3.01 23.60 25.67
CA SER A 254 3.93 22.75 24.88
C SER A 254 5.18 22.39 25.71
N VAL A 255 5.86 21.29 25.38
CA VAL A 255 7.01 20.78 26.15
C VAL A 255 8.22 20.58 25.26
N ALA A 256 9.42 20.77 25.82
CA ALA A 256 10.66 20.49 25.11
C ALA A 256 10.70 19.03 24.63
N GLN A 257 10.91 18.82 23.34
CA GLN A 257 10.89 17.50 22.71
C GLN A 257 12.01 17.35 21.67
N GLU A 258 12.58 16.15 21.58
CA GLU A 258 13.53 15.76 20.53
C GLU A 258 12.82 15.58 19.19
N SER A 259 13.58 15.61 18.08
CA SER A 259 12.99 15.46 16.74
C SER A 259 12.32 14.11 16.54
N SER A 260 11.12 14.14 15.97
CA SER A 260 10.20 13.01 15.84
C SER A 260 10.59 12.04 14.71
N TRP A 261 11.25 12.57 13.67
CA TRP A 261 11.53 11.89 12.39
C TRP A 261 10.29 11.18 11.82
N HIS A 262 9.12 11.78 12.06
CA HIS A 262 7.83 11.13 11.91
C HIS A 262 7.53 10.73 10.45
N GLY A 263 7.76 11.61 9.49
CA GLY A 263 7.59 11.32 8.07
C GLY A 263 8.51 10.23 7.53
N THR A 264 9.69 10.06 8.14
CA THR A 264 10.60 8.94 7.86
C THR A 264 9.98 7.61 8.31
N HIS A 265 9.33 7.58 9.48
CA HIS A 265 8.63 6.38 9.97
C HIS A 265 7.37 6.03 9.18
N VAL A 266 6.60 7.05 8.83
CA VAL A 266 5.35 6.92 8.06
C VAL A 266 5.67 6.42 6.65
N SER A 267 6.70 6.97 6.00
CA SER A 267 7.19 6.50 4.70
C SER A 267 7.67 5.05 4.74
N GLY A 268 8.37 4.66 5.81
CA GLY A 268 8.77 3.26 6.03
C GLY A 268 7.55 2.34 6.14
N THR A 269 6.55 2.74 6.91
CA THR A 269 5.30 1.96 7.04
C THR A 269 4.62 1.71 5.71
N VAL A 270 4.66 2.67 4.78
CA VAL A 270 4.15 2.48 3.41
C VAL A 270 5.06 1.56 2.59
N ALA A 271 6.32 1.93 2.31
CA ALA A 271 7.17 1.25 1.33
C ALA A 271 8.67 1.27 1.67
N GLU A 272 9.02 1.01 2.94
CA GLU A 272 10.33 0.47 3.30
C GLU A 272 10.68 -0.74 2.42
N ALA A 273 11.94 -0.85 1.98
CA ALA A 273 12.33 -1.85 1.00
C ALA A 273 12.55 -3.22 1.67
N THR A 274 12.22 -4.31 0.96
CA THR A 274 12.09 -5.64 1.58
C THR A 274 12.73 -6.75 0.76
N ASN A 275 13.46 -7.64 1.44
CA ASN A 275 14.24 -8.81 1.00
C ASN A 275 15.72 -8.59 0.60
N ASN A 276 16.54 -7.94 1.42
CA ASN A 276 18.01 -8.09 1.34
C ASN A 276 18.76 -8.31 2.66
N GLY A 277 18.06 -8.54 3.76
CA GLY A 277 18.69 -9.05 4.96
C GLY A 277 19.36 -7.97 5.80
N VAL A 278 18.89 -6.72 5.70
CA VAL A 278 19.33 -5.66 6.61
C VAL A 278 18.28 -5.36 7.70
N GLY A 279 16.97 -5.69 7.60
CA GLY A 279 16.08 -5.61 8.78
C GLY A 279 14.54 -5.73 8.72
N MET A 280 13.78 -4.72 8.29
CA MET A 280 12.31 -4.64 8.33
C MET A 280 11.69 -4.64 6.93
N ALA A 281 10.43 -4.19 6.81
CA ALA A 281 9.61 -4.38 5.63
C ALA A 281 8.47 -3.36 5.55
N GLY A 282 8.30 -2.73 4.38
CA GLY A 282 7.17 -1.87 4.07
C GLY A 282 5.92 -2.69 3.75
N VAL A 283 4.73 -2.09 3.90
CA VAL A 283 3.46 -2.76 3.55
C VAL A 283 3.34 -2.97 2.04
N ALA A 284 3.84 -2.03 1.23
CA ALA A 284 3.86 -2.07 -0.22
C ALA A 284 5.29 -1.87 -0.75
N PRO A 285 6.19 -2.86 -0.58
CA PRO A 285 7.64 -2.65 -0.69
C PRO A 285 8.18 -2.48 -2.12
N LYS A 286 7.29 -2.41 -3.13
CA LYS A 286 7.59 -2.01 -4.52
C LYS A 286 6.78 -0.80 -4.99
N ALA A 287 5.97 -0.20 -4.13
CA ALA A 287 5.45 1.15 -4.35
C ALA A 287 6.59 2.17 -4.16
N THR A 288 6.44 3.36 -4.73
CA THR A 288 7.45 4.42 -4.62
C THR A 288 6.88 5.58 -3.81
N ILE A 289 7.64 6.06 -2.82
CA ILE A 289 7.21 7.18 -1.98
C ILE A 289 7.52 8.50 -2.68
N LEU A 290 6.54 9.39 -2.72
CA LEU A 290 6.73 10.82 -2.98
C LEU A 290 6.71 11.55 -1.62
N PRO A 291 7.86 11.83 -1.00
CA PRO A 291 7.87 12.54 0.28
C PRO A 291 7.49 14.01 0.04
N VAL A 292 6.53 14.55 0.80
CA VAL A 292 6.09 15.94 0.67
C VAL A 292 6.15 16.57 2.05
N ARG A 293 7.11 17.47 2.25
CA ARG A 293 7.36 18.08 3.55
C ARG A 293 6.39 19.24 3.77
N VAL A 294 5.52 19.08 4.77
CA VAL A 294 4.50 20.06 5.19
C VAL A 294 4.52 20.36 6.68
N LEU A 295 5.26 19.56 7.47
CA LEU A 295 5.46 19.75 8.90
C LEU A 295 6.94 20.01 9.25
N GLY A 296 7.16 20.78 10.30
CA GLY A 296 8.45 21.02 10.94
C GLY A 296 8.24 21.42 12.41
N ARG A 297 9.08 22.33 12.91
CA ARG A 297 8.97 22.85 14.28
C ARG A 297 7.57 23.42 14.52
N CYS A 298 6.91 23.00 15.60
CA CYS A 298 5.51 23.35 15.92
C CYS A 298 4.43 22.86 14.94
N GLY A 299 4.73 21.94 14.02
CA GLY A 299 3.76 21.43 13.04
C GLY A 299 3.83 22.15 11.69
N GLY A 300 2.70 22.59 11.14
CA GLY A 300 2.65 23.21 9.81
C GLY A 300 1.29 23.82 9.46
N TYR A 301 1.25 24.67 8.43
CA TYR A 301 0.07 25.47 8.10
C TYR A 301 -0.89 24.78 7.13
N THR A 302 -2.20 24.96 7.38
CA THR A 302 -3.30 24.48 6.53
C THR A 302 -3.15 24.88 5.06
N SER A 303 -2.61 26.07 4.77
CA SER A 303 -2.34 26.55 3.40
C SER A 303 -1.27 25.74 2.68
N ASP A 304 -0.18 25.40 3.38
CA ASP A 304 0.93 24.64 2.82
C ASP A 304 0.54 23.16 2.64
N ILE A 305 -0.25 22.62 3.58
CA ILE A 305 -0.87 21.29 3.48
C ILE A 305 -1.86 21.25 2.29
N ALA A 306 -2.72 22.25 2.13
CA ALA A 306 -3.69 22.30 1.03
C ALA A 306 -3.01 22.38 -0.36
N ASP A 307 -1.99 23.24 -0.52
CA ASP A 307 -1.20 23.29 -1.76
C ASP A 307 -0.44 21.98 -2.00
N ALA A 308 0.11 21.36 -0.95
CA ALA A 308 0.78 20.06 -1.05
C ALA A 308 -0.17 18.93 -1.51
N ILE A 309 -1.41 18.87 -0.98
CA ILE A 309 -2.44 17.92 -1.43
C ILE A 309 -2.73 18.12 -2.92
N VAL A 310 -2.86 19.39 -3.35
CA VAL A 310 -3.10 19.72 -4.76
C VAL A 310 -1.94 19.25 -5.65
N TRP A 311 -0.70 19.55 -5.28
CA TRP A 311 0.49 19.20 -6.06
C TRP A 311 0.80 17.69 -6.09
N ALA A 312 0.69 17.01 -4.95
CA ALA A 312 0.95 15.58 -4.82
C ALA A 312 0.02 14.75 -5.74
N SER A 313 -1.24 15.18 -5.86
CA SER A 313 -2.25 14.60 -6.75
C SER A 313 -2.21 15.14 -8.19
N GLY A 314 -1.10 15.73 -8.65
CA GLY A 314 -0.92 16.19 -10.03
C GLY A 314 -1.60 17.52 -10.40
N GLY A 315 -2.11 18.26 -9.42
CA GLY A 315 -2.56 19.64 -9.60
C GLY A 315 -1.39 20.62 -9.78
N THR A 316 -1.70 21.83 -10.25
CA THR A 316 -0.71 22.92 -10.40
C THR A 316 -0.84 23.90 -9.25
N VAL A 317 0.29 24.24 -8.63
CA VAL A 317 0.42 25.29 -7.59
C VAL A 317 1.30 26.40 -8.15
N ALA A 318 0.93 27.67 -7.93
CA ALA A 318 1.68 28.81 -8.43
C ALA A 318 3.10 28.87 -7.82
N GLY A 319 4.12 29.09 -8.64
CA GLY A 319 5.52 29.14 -8.21
C GLY A 319 6.19 27.77 -7.98
N VAL A 320 5.44 26.67 -8.00
CA VAL A 320 5.96 25.31 -7.81
C VAL A 320 6.04 24.58 -9.16
N PRO A 321 7.14 23.88 -9.50
CA PRO A 321 7.22 23.04 -10.70
C PRO A 321 6.13 21.96 -10.72
N ALA A 322 5.56 21.66 -11.88
CA ALA A 322 4.54 20.62 -12.00
C ALA A 322 5.08 19.24 -11.58
N ASN A 323 4.31 18.50 -10.77
CA ASN A 323 4.67 17.16 -10.35
C ASN A 323 4.66 16.19 -11.55
N THR A 324 5.81 15.58 -11.87
CA THR A 324 5.92 14.56 -12.93
C THR A 324 5.49 13.16 -12.48
N ASN A 325 5.29 12.96 -11.17
CA ASN A 325 4.94 11.69 -10.55
C ASN A 325 3.70 11.90 -9.65
N PRO A 326 2.52 12.18 -10.22
CA PRO A 326 1.29 12.33 -9.44
C PRO A 326 0.98 11.02 -8.69
N ALA A 327 0.56 11.13 -7.43
CA ALA A 327 0.32 9.97 -6.59
C ALA A 327 -1.10 9.41 -6.73
N GLU A 328 -1.24 8.09 -6.86
CA GLU A 328 -2.53 7.41 -6.73
C GLU A 328 -3.03 7.39 -5.28
N VAL A 329 -2.13 7.59 -4.30
CA VAL A 329 -2.45 7.61 -2.86
C VAL A 329 -1.77 8.79 -2.17
N ILE A 330 -2.50 9.55 -1.36
CA ILE A 330 -1.96 10.50 -0.38
C ILE A 330 -2.17 9.92 1.03
N ASN A 331 -1.12 9.85 1.83
CA ASN A 331 -1.18 9.60 3.26
C ASN A 331 -0.93 10.91 4.03
N MET A 332 -1.84 11.27 4.93
CA MET A 332 -1.69 12.37 5.88
C MET A 332 -1.78 11.82 7.31
N SER A 333 -0.62 11.52 7.90
CA SER A 333 -0.48 11.04 9.28
C SER A 333 -0.51 12.17 10.32
N LEU A 334 -1.24 13.25 10.01
CA LEU A 334 -1.24 14.54 10.69
C LEU A 334 -2.66 14.97 11.07
N GLY A 335 -2.78 16.01 11.88
CA GLY A 335 -4.07 16.67 12.12
C GLY A 335 -4.04 17.73 13.23
N GLY A 336 -5.19 18.37 13.43
CA GLY A 336 -5.43 19.39 14.47
C GLY A 336 -6.82 19.29 15.09
N GLY A 337 -6.99 19.88 16.27
CA GLY A 337 -8.21 19.81 17.09
C GLY A 337 -9.32 20.80 16.69
N GLU A 338 -9.66 20.86 15.40
CA GLU A 338 -10.82 21.58 14.87
C GLU A 338 -11.46 20.76 13.73
N PRO A 339 -12.77 20.90 13.43
CA PRO A 339 -13.41 20.28 12.27
C PRO A 339 -12.79 20.72 10.92
N CYS A 340 -13.00 19.91 9.88
CA CYS A 340 -12.45 20.11 8.54
C CYS A 340 -12.85 21.47 7.94
N ASP A 341 -11.84 22.27 7.61
CA ASP A 341 -12.00 23.59 7.02
C ASP A 341 -12.24 23.54 5.49
N SER A 342 -12.71 24.65 4.94
CA SER A 342 -13.06 24.74 3.52
C SER A 342 -11.88 24.62 2.55
N ALA A 343 -10.66 25.03 2.93
CA ALA A 343 -9.49 24.97 2.06
C ALA A 343 -8.97 23.53 1.97
N THR A 344 -8.82 22.86 3.11
CA THR A 344 -8.47 21.43 3.18
C THR A 344 -9.51 20.59 2.44
N GLN A 345 -10.81 20.83 2.66
CA GLN A 345 -11.87 20.09 1.96
C GLN A 345 -11.84 20.30 0.44
N LEU A 346 -11.55 21.51 -0.05
CA LEU A 346 -11.42 21.80 -1.48
C LEU A 346 -10.19 21.13 -2.09
N ALA A 347 -9.06 21.11 -1.39
CA ALA A 347 -7.84 20.43 -1.83
C ALA A 347 -8.05 18.91 -1.96
N ILE A 348 -8.66 18.29 -0.94
CA ILE A 348 -9.03 16.85 -0.94
C ILE A 348 -10.00 16.53 -2.07
N ASN A 349 -11.05 17.34 -2.26
CA ASN A 349 -11.99 17.16 -3.37
C ASN A 349 -11.28 17.24 -4.73
N GLY A 350 -10.30 18.15 -4.88
CA GLY A 350 -9.48 18.26 -6.07
C GLY A 350 -8.60 17.02 -6.32
N ALA A 351 -7.99 16.46 -5.26
CA ALA A 351 -7.17 15.25 -5.35
C ALA A 351 -8.02 14.03 -5.76
N VAL A 352 -9.16 13.84 -5.10
CA VAL A 352 -10.09 12.74 -5.41
C VAL A 352 -10.69 12.86 -6.81
N ALA A 353 -10.99 14.08 -7.27
CA ALA A 353 -11.42 14.33 -8.66
C ALA A 353 -10.33 14.05 -9.71
N ARG A 354 -9.05 13.95 -9.31
CA ARG A 354 -7.94 13.48 -10.16
C ARG A 354 -7.64 11.99 -10.02
N GLY A 355 -8.39 11.28 -9.17
CA GLY A 355 -8.25 9.83 -8.93
C GLY A 355 -7.38 9.44 -7.74
N THR A 356 -6.78 10.40 -7.03
CA THR A 356 -5.94 10.12 -5.85
C THR A 356 -6.79 9.75 -4.63
N THR A 357 -6.53 8.59 -4.04
CA THR A 357 -7.12 8.18 -2.76
C THR A 357 -6.44 8.92 -1.61
N VAL A 358 -7.22 9.56 -0.73
CA VAL A 358 -6.68 10.29 0.43
C VAL A 358 -6.94 9.49 1.71
N VAL A 359 -5.88 9.07 2.39
CA VAL A 359 -5.90 8.31 3.64
C VAL A 359 -5.37 9.19 4.77
N VAL A 360 -6.08 9.23 5.91
CA VAL A 360 -5.79 10.16 7.01
C VAL A 360 -5.82 9.49 8.38
N ALA A 361 -5.02 9.99 9.32
CA ALA A 361 -5.08 9.57 10.72
C ALA A 361 -6.32 10.14 11.41
N ALA A 362 -6.99 9.37 12.27
CA ALA A 362 -8.17 9.85 13.02
C ALA A 362 -7.83 10.86 14.13
N GLY A 363 -6.58 10.89 14.60
CA GLY A 363 -6.12 11.70 15.73
C GLY A 363 -5.94 10.90 17.03
N ASN A 364 -5.23 11.49 18.00
CA ASN A 364 -4.69 10.79 19.17
C ASN A 364 -5.21 11.35 20.52
N SER A 365 -6.37 11.99 20.52
CA SER A 365 -6.95 12.72 21.67
C SER A 365 -7.84 11.84 22.56
N GLY A 366 -8.33 10.70 22.06
CA GLY A 366 -9.38 9.91 22.71
C GLY A 366 -10.78 10.54 22.56
N GLU A 367 -11.03 11.23 21.45
CA GLU A 367 -12.23 12.02 21.19
C GLU A 367 -12.94 11.63 19.87
N ASP A 368 -14.05 12.30 19.54
CA ASP A 368 -14.71 12.12 18.23
C ASP A 368 -13.87 12.76 17.11
N ALA A 369 -13.52 11.94 16.12
CA ALA A 369 -12.82 12.34 14.91
C ALA A 369 -13.59 13.39 14.08
N ALA A 370 -14.90 13.56 14.31
CA ALA A 370 -15.71 14.65 13.75
C ALA A 370 -15.23 16.06 14.18
N ASN A 371 -14.50 16.18 15.30
CA ASN A 371 -13.94 17.43 15.80
C ASN A 371 -12.48 17.67 15.37
N HIS A 372 -11.93 16.82 14.48
CA HIS A 372 -10.51 16.83 14.13
C HIS A 372 -10.33 16.94 12.60
N SER A 373 -9.35 17.70 12.14
CA SER A 373 -9.04 17.90 10.71
C SER A 373 -7.68 17.28 10.41
N PRO A 374 -7.47 16.54 9.30
CA PRO A 374 -8.42 16.26 8.21
C PRO A 374 -9.38 15.08 8.46
N ALA A 375 -9.35 14.43 9.64
CA ALA A 375 -10.14 13.23 9.96
C ALA A 375 -11.67 13.38 9.75
N SER A 376 -12.21 14.58 9.97
CA SER A 376 -13.61 14.95 9.79
C SER A 376 -13.99 15.36 8.37
N CYS A 377 -13.05 15.44 7.44
CA CYS A 377 -13.33 15.79 6.05
C CYS A 377 -14.22 14.74 5.36
N ASN A 378 -14.69 15.06 4.15
CA ASN A 378 -15.35 14.11 3.27
C ASN A 378 -14.39 13.74 2.13
N ASN A 379 -14.59 12.58 1.51
CA ASN A 379 -13.69 11.98 0.52
C ASN A 379 -12.28 11.66 1.07
N THR A 380 -12.21 11.28 2.34
CA THR A 380 -11.02 10.74 3.03
C THR A 380 -11.31 9.34 3.56
N ILE A 381 -10.30 8.48 3.61
CA ILE A 381 -10.33 7.22 4.36
C ILE A 381 -9.70 7.49 5.73
N THR A 382 -10.52 7.64 6.77
CA THR A 382 -10.08 8.05 8.11
C THR A 382 -9.82 6.82 9.00
N VAL A 383 -8.59 6.72 9.53
CA VAL A 383 -8.05 5.48 10.10
C VAL A 383 -7.85 5.56 11.61
N GLY A 384 -8.56 4.68 12.34
CA GLY A 384 -8.40 4.46 13.78
C GLY A 384 -7.22 3.54 14.14
N ALA A 385 -6.81 3.53 15.40
CA ALA A 385 -5.66 2.78 15.89
C ALA A 385 -6.03 1.56 16.75
N THR A 386 -5.50 0.39 16.39
CA THR A 386 -5.60 -0.85 17.17
C THR A 386 -4.27 -1.35 17.73
N ARG A 387 -4.37 -2.07 18.86
CA ARG A 387 -3.32 -2.77 19.60
C ARG A 387 -2.92 -4.10 18.93
N ILE A 388 -1.87 -4.75 19.44
CA ILE A 388 -1.51 -6.13 19.06
C ILE A 388 -2.61 -7.16 19.37
N THR A 389 -3.50 -6.85 20.31
CA THR A 389 -4.72 -7.63 20.60
C THR A 389 -5.86 -7.40 19.61
N GLY A 390 -5.75 -6.41 18.72
CA GLY A 390 -6.81 -5.98 17.81
C GLY A 390 -7.95 -5.20 18.48
N GLY A 391 -7.78 -4.77 19.74
CA GLY A 391 -8.65 -3.79 20.39
C GLY A 391 -8.18 -2.36 20.19
N ILE A 392 -9.08 -1.39 20.41
CA ILE A 392 -8.79 0.06 20.37
C ILE A 392 -7.62 0.46 21.28
N THR A 393 -6.79 1.42 20.85
CA THR A 393 -5.76 2.04 21.71
C THR A 393 -6.38 3.12 22.58
N TYR A 394 -5.80 3.40 23.75
CA TYR A 394 -6.38 4.36 24.72
C TYR A 394 -6.45 5.81 24.21
N TYR A 395 -5.66 6.14 23.19
CA TYR A 395 -5.55 7.46 22.58
C TYR A 395 -6.32 7.58 21.25
N SER A 396 -6.77 6.48 20.64
CA SER A 396 -7.41 6.57 19.31
C SER A 396 -8.65 7.43 19.38
N ASN A 397 -8.72 8.46 18.53
CA ASN A 397 -10.00 9.05 18.20
C ASN A 397 -10.93 8.00 17.56
N TYR A 398 -12.22 8.23 17.71
CA TYR A 398 -13.31 7.32 17.35
C TYR A 398 -14.46 8.10 16.73
N GLY A 399 -15.62 7.47 16.54
CA GLY A 399 -16.85 8.14 16.13
C GLY A 399 -17.25 7.80 14.69
N SER A 400 -18.31 8.45 14.23
CA SER A 400 -18.93 8.13 12.92
C SER A 400 -18.06 8.50 11.70
N LYS A 401 -16.96 9.23 11.92
CA LYS A 401 -15.99 9.63 10.90
C LYS A 401 -14.82 8.65 10.73
N VAL A 402 -14.68 7.61 11.56
CA VAL A 402 -13.65 6.58 11.37
C VAL A 402 -14.20 5.47 10.47
N ASP A 403 -13.55 5.22 9.34
CA ASP A 403 -14.00 4.27 8.32
C ASP A 403 -13.62 2.83 8.64
N LEU A 404 -12.36 2.64 9.03
CA LEU A 404 -11.74 1.39 9.47
C LEU A 404 -10.52 1.72 10.34
N SER A 405 -9.84 0.68 10.84
CA SER A 405 -8.65 0.83 11.67
C SER A 405 -7.42 0.11 11.08
N GLY A 406 -6.24 0.57 11.51
CA GLY A 406 -4.96 -0.10 11.28
C GLY A 406 -4.19 -0.31 12.58
N PRO A 407 -3.07 -1.05 12.55
CA PRO A 407 -2.20 -1.22 13.71
C PRO A 407 -1.56 0.11 14.10
N GLY A 408 -1.91 0.63 15.29
CA GLY A 408 -1.32 1.84 15.86
C GLY A 408 -0.44 1.60 17.09
N GLY A 409 -0.58 0.45 17.75
CA GLY A 409 0.23 0.05 18.91
C GLY A 409 -0.28 0.60 20.26
N GLY A 410 -0.33 -0.26 21.29
CA GLY A 410 -0.86 0.09 22.62
C GLY A 410 0.11 0.80 23.57
N GLY A 411 1.33 1.12 23.12
CA GLY A 411 2.41 1.67 23.94
C GLY A 411 2.78 0.74 25.10
N SER A 412 3.10 1.32 26.27
CA SER A 412 3.50 0.60 27.47
C SER A 412 2.53 -0.49 27.93
N VAL A 413 1.24 -0.41 27.58
CA VAL A 413 0.20 -1.39 27.96
C VAL A 413 0.40 -2.77 27.31
N ASP A 414 1.04 -2.82 26.13
CA ASP A 414 1.38 -4.05 25.40
C ASP A 414 2.89 -4.35 25.41
N GLY A 415 3.69 -3.52 26.11
CA GLY A 415 5.12 -3.71 26.32
C GLY A 415 5.99 -3.50 25.08
N ASN A 416 7.25 -3.92 25.17
CA ASN A 416 8.21 -3.95 24.06
C ASN A 416 8.43 -5.41 23.65
N PRO A 417 8.24 -5.81 22.37
CA PRO A 417 7.98 -4.93 21.22
C PRO A 417 6.51 -4.68 20.87
N GLY A 418 5.59 -5.50 21.38
CA GLY A 418 4.19 -5.58 20.92
C GLY A 418 3.34 -4.32 21.07
N GLY A 419 3.78 -3.33 21.85
CA GLY A 419 3.08 -2.05 22.01
C GLY A 419 3.39 -0.98 20.98
N TYR A 420 4.41 -1.16 20.14
CA TYR A 420 4.84 -0.12 19.19
C TYR A 420 4.77 -0.62 17.74
N ILE A 421 4.80 0.31 16.79
CA ILE A 421 4.91 0.04 15.35
C ILE A 421 6.36 0.28 14.93
N TRP A 422 6.93 -0.65 14.18
CA TRP A 422 8.36 -0.77 13.91
C TRP A 422 8.68 -0.62 12.39
N GLN A 423 9.32 0.49 11.95
CA GLN A 423 9.82 0.91 10.60
C GLN A 423 10.88 2.05 10.75
N ALA A 424 11.41 2.72 9.72
CA ALA A 424 12.55 3.69 9.73
C ALA A 424 12.56 4.87 10.74
N GLY A 425 13.75 5.43 11.04
CA GLY A 425 13.96 6.59 11.92
C GLY A 425 15.42 7.09 12.05
N TYR A 426 15.78 7.66 13.20
CA TYR A 426 17.11 8.28 13.43
C TYR A 426 17.39 8.48 14.94
N THR A 427 18.67 8.49 15.37
CA THR A 427 19.07 8.74 16.78
C THR A 427 19.29 10.22 17.10
N GLY A 428 19.35 11.09 16.08
CA GLY A 428 19.65 12.50 16.28
C GLY A 428 18.51 13.23 16.96
N ALA A 429 18.76 13.76 18.16
CA ALA A 429 17.76 14.52 18.92
C ALA A 429 17.31 15.84 18.26
N THR A 430 18.05 16.35 17.28
CA THR A 430 17.81 17.67 16.66
C THR A 430 17.94 17.64 15.13
N THR A 431 19.15 17.70 14.59
CA THR A 431 19.38 17.87 13.15
C THR A 431 19.58 16.54 12.42
N PRO A 432 19.33 16.45 11.10
CA PRO A 432 19.61 15.27 10.28
C PRO A 432 21.10 14.91 10.16
N THR A 433 21.97 15.59 10.93
CA THR A 433 23.40 15.31 11.08
C THR A 433 23.85 15.03 12.52
N SER A 434 22.94 15.07 13.52
CA SER A 434 23.29 14.90 14.94
C SER A 434 23.20 13.45 15.46
N GLY A 435 23.21 12.44 14.58
CA GLY A 435 23.01 11.04 14.95
C GLY A 435 23.38 10.06 13.85
N THR A 436 22.76 8.90 13.88
CA THR A 436 22.94 7.77 12.97
C THR A 436 21.60 7.30 12.46
N TYR A 437 21.58 6.77 11.23
CA TYR A 437 20.45 5.96 10.80
C TYR A 437 20.27 4.80 11.75
N THR A 438 19.04 4.71 12.21
CA THR A 438 18.51 3.74 13.15
C THR A 438 17.00 3.86 13.02
N TYR A 439 16.27 3.39 13.99
CA TYR A 439 14.85 3.50 14.04
C TYR A 439 14.44 3.92 15.51
N MET A 440 13.15 4.03 15.90
CA MET A 440 12.68 4.64 17.18
C MET A 440 11.53 3.87 17.87
N GLY A 441 10.69 4.44 18.74
CA GLY A 441 9.53 3.70 19.31
C GLY A 441 8.20 4.44 19.25
N LEU A 442 7.40 4.23 18.19
CA LEU A 442 6.17 5.00 17.97
C LEU A 442 4.87 4.18 18.10
N GLY A 443 3.82 4.85 18.55
CA GLY A 443 2.44 4.40 18.47
C GLY A 443 1.51 5.59 18.28
N GLY A 444 0.50 5.43 17.43
CA GLY A 444 -0.41 6.51 17.03
C GLY A 444 -1.35 6.09 15.90
N THR A 445 -2.44 6.84 15.70
CA THR A 445 -3.26 6.75 14.46
C THR A 445 -2.43 7.13 13.23
N SER A 446 -1.43 7.99 13.41
CA SER A 446 -0.36 8.31 12.46
C SER A 446 0.45 7.11 11.97
N MET A 447 0.51 6.01 12.73
CA MET A 447 1.13 4.73 12.33
C MET A 447 0.11 3.75 11.75
N ALA A 448 -1.17 3.89 12.09
CA ALA A 448 -2.26 3.10 11.51
C ALA A 448 -2.60 3.55 10.08
N SER A 449 -2.60 4.85 9.81
CA SER A 449 -2.87 5.45 8.49
C SER A 449 -1.99 4.90 7.36
N PRO A 450 -0.64 4.85 7.49
CA PRO A 450 0.21 4.36 6.40
C PRO A 450 0.13 2.84 6.18
N HIS A 451 -0.33 2.05 7.16
CA HIS A 451 -0.69 0.66 6.88
C HIS A 451 -1.85 0.58 5.88
N VAL A 452 -2.89 1.42 6.05
CA VAL A 452 -4.01 1.50 5.11
C VAL A 452 -3.54 2.05 3.76
N ALA A 453 -2.73 3.12 3.73
CA ALA A 453 -2.19 3.66 2.48
C ALA A 453 -1.32 2.65 1.72
N GLY A 454 -0.52 1.84 2.42
CA GLY A 454 0.21 0.72 1.85
C GLY A 454 -0.73 -0.33 1.24
N VAL A 455 -1.81 -0.73 1.93
CA VAL A 455 -2.80 -1.66 1.37
C VAL A 455 -3.52 -1.07 0.16
N VAL A 456 -3.81 0.24 0.12
CA VAL A 456 -4.30 0.90 -1.10
C VAL A 456 -3.29 0.74 -2.24
N ALA A 457 -1.99 0.92 -1.99
CA ALA A 457 -0.98 0.74 -3.03
C ALA A 457 -0.87 -0.70 -3.54
N LEU A 458 -1.01 -1.71 -2.66
CA LEU A 458 -1.14 -3.11 -3.07
C LEU A 458 -2.33 -3.31 -4.02
N VAL A 459 -3.50 -2.79 -3.63
CA VAL A 459 -4.76 -2.85 -4.38
C VAL A 459 -4.67 -2.16 -5.74
N GLN A 460 -4.16 -0.93 -5.79
CA GLN A 460 -4.03 -0.17 -7.05
C GLN A 460 -3.06 -0.87 -8.01
N SER A 461 -1.95 -1.41 -7.50
CA SER A 461 -0.98 -2.17 -8.31
C SER A 461 -1.61 -3.43 -8.92
N ALA A 462 -2.48 -4.13 -8.18
CA ALA A 462 -3.22 -5.27 -8.69
C ALA A 462 -4.25 -4.88 -9.78
N ALA A 463 -5.06 -3.84 -9.56
CA ALA A 463 -6.06 -3.37 -10.53
C ALA A 463 -5.42 -2.84 -11.83
N ILE A 464 -4.34 -2.07 -11.72
CA ILE A 464 -3.53 -1.63 -12.86
C ILE A 464 -2.91 -2.85 -13.58
N GLY A 465 -2.47 -3.87 -12.83
CA GLY A 465 -1.91 -5.11 -13.36
C GLY A 465 -2.90 -6.00 -14.13
N LEU A 466 -4.20 -5.94 -13.80
CA LEU A 466 -5.28 -6.59 -14.56
C LEU A 466 -5.58 -5.88 -15.89
N GLY A 467 -5.28 -4.57 -15.97
CA GLY A 467 -5.56 -3.72 -17.14
C GLY A 467 -6.82 -2.87 -17.03
N ASP A 468 -7.57 -2.99 -15.93
CA ASP A 468 -8.76 -2.18 -15.64
C ASP A 468 -8.41 -0.72 -15.27
N GLY A 469 -7.15 -0.47 -14.89
CA GLY A 469 -6.64 0.81 -14.43
C GLY A 469 -6.72 0.97 -12.91
N PRO A 470 -6.39 2.15 -12.36
CA PRO A 470 -6.56 2.42 -10.95
C PRO A 470 -8.04 2.48 -10.58
N LEU A 471 -8.40 1.86 -9.46
CA LEU A 471 -9.73 2.00 -8.84
C LEU A 471 -9.94 3.45 -8.41
N THR A 472 -11.18 3.94 -8.57
CA THR A 472 -11.55 5.27 -8.05
C THR A 472 -11.47 5.30 -6.52
N PRO A 473 -11.18 6.47 -5.88
CA PRO A 473 -11.07 6.56 -4.43
C PRO A 473 -12.28 6.03 -3.65
N ALA A 474 -13.50 6.26 -4.15
CA ALA A 474 -14.73 5.73 -3.54
C ALA A 474 -14.85 4.20 -3.67
N ALA A 475 -14.36 3.60 -4.76
CA ALA A 475 -14.30 2.16 -4.92
C ALA A 475 -13.26 1.53 -3.99
N VAL A 476 -12.12 2.20 -3.78
CA VAL A 476 -11.09 1.79 -2.80
C VAL A 476 -11.64 1.86 -1.37
N GLU A 477 -12.30 2.96 -1.00
CA GLU A 477 -12.92 3.11 0.32
C GLU A 477 -13.95 2.00 0.60
N ALA A 478 -14.86 1.76 -0.35
CA ALA A 478 -15.88 0.72 -0.25
C ALA A 478 -15.27 -0.69 -0.15
N LEU A 479 -14.27 -0.99 -0.99
CA LEU A 479 -13.52 -2.25 -0.96
C LEU A 479 -12.90 -2.49 0.42
N LEU A 480 -12.13 -1.55 0.95
CA LEU A 480 -11.43 -1.71 2.23
C LEU A 480 -12.40 -1.87 3.40
N LYS A 481 -13.54 -1.14 3.39
CA LYS A 481 -14.58 -1.29 4.42
C LYS A 481 -15.28 -2.65 4.33
N GLN A 482 -15.53 -3.15 3.11
CA GLN A 482 -16.12 -4.47 2.87
C GLN A 482 -15.19 -5.64 3.24
N THR A 483 -13.88 -5.52 2.99
CA THR A 483 -12.90 -6.60 3.21
C THR A 483 -12.20 -6.54 4.57
N SER A 484 -12.33 -5.43 5.31
CA SER A 484 -11.78 -5.30 6.67
C SER A 484 -12.21 -6.45 7.59
N ARG A 485 -11.23 -7.07 8.25
CA ARG A 485 -11.46 -8.17 9.20
C ARG A 485 -12.02 -7.61 10.52
N ARG A 486 -12.93 -8.33 11.18
CA ARG A 486 -13.49 -7.88 12.47
C ARG A 486 -12.41 -7.76 13.54
N PHE A 487 -12.60 -6.77 14.41
CA PHE A 487 -11.89 -6.65 15.68
C PHE A 487 -12.03 -7.94 16.51
N PRO A 488 -10.93 -8.60 16.92
CA PRO A 488 -10.97 -9.71 17.86
C PRO A 488 -11.44 -9.29 19.25
N VAL A 489 -11.23 -8.01 19.60
CA VAL A 489 -11.74 -7.38 20.82
C VAL A 489 -12.75 -6.32 20.40
N THR A 490 -14.04 -6.59 20.61
CA THR A 490 -15.14 -5.70 20.23
C THR A 490 -14.95 -4.28 20.80
N PRO A 491 -14.90 -3.23 19.96
CA PRO A 491 -14.84 -1.85 20.44
C PRO A 491 -16.08 -1.49 21.27
N PRO A 492 -15.96 -0.63 22.31
CA PRO A 492 -17.12 -0.09 23.00
C PRO A 492 -18.05 0.65 22.03
N ALA A 493 -19.36 0.47 22.18
CA ALA A 493 -20.36 1.11 21.31
C ALA A 493 -20.38 2.66 21.42
N SER A 494 -19.78 3.21 22.48
CA SER A 494 -19.51 4.64 22.67
C SER A 494 -18.29 5.16 21.91
N THR A 495 -17.39 4.27 21.47
CA THR A 495 -16.12 4.61 20.80
C THR A 495 -15.92 3.73 19.55
N PRO A 496 -16.79 3.85 18.53
CA PRO A 496 -16.67 3.06 17.31
C PRO A 496 -15.46 3.49 16.48
N ILE A 497 -14.75 2.53 15.89
CA ILE A 497 -13.50 2.77 15.13
C ILE A 497 -13.56 2.14 13.73
N GLY A 498 -14.69 2.34 13.05
CA GLY A 498 -14.94 1.85 11.69
C GLY A 498 -15.38 0.38 11.59
N SER A 499 -15.34 -0.15 10.36
CA SER A 499 -15.87 -1.48 10.00
C SER A 499 -15.07 -2.66 10.56
N GLY A 500 -13.76 -2.50 10.71
CA GLY A 500 -12.82 -3.55 11.07
C GLY A 500 -11.38 -3.05 11.08
N ILE A 501 -10.44 -3.98 11.21
CA ILE A 501 -9.02 -3.76 10.92
C ILE A 501 -8.79 -4.06 9.42
N VAL A 502 -7.98 -3.27 8.74
CA VAL A 502 -7.64 -3.52 7.33
C VAL A 502 -7.00 -4.91 7.15
N ASP A 503 -7.42 -5.65 6.13
CA ASP A 503 -6.86 -6.96 5.75
C ASP A 503 -6.37 -6.90 4.30
N ALA A 504 -5.04 -6.92 4.14
CA ALA A 504 -4.37 -6.75 2.86
C ALA A 504 -4.68 -7.89 1.89
N LYS A 505 -4.81 -9.12 2.40
CA LYS A 505 -5.09 -10.31 1.60
C LYS A 505 -6.53 -10.28 1.10
N ALA A 506 -7.49 -10.03 1.99
CA ALA A 506 -8.91 -9.98 1.63
C ALA A 506 -9.20 -8.83 0.64
N ALA A 507 -8.53 -7.68 0.78
CA ALA A 507 -8.62 -6.58 -0.19
C ALA A 507 -8.11 -6.98 -1.59
N LEU A 508 -6.97 -7.69 -1.67
CA LEU A 508 -6.44 -8.17 -2.95
C LEU A 508 -7.28 -9.30 -3.56
N GLU A 509 -7.74 -10.26 -2.76
CA GLU A 509 -8.58 -11.36 -3.25
C GLU A 509 -9.91 -10.86 -3.83
N ALA A 510 -10.50 -9.81 -3.26
CA ALA A 510 -11.70 -9.18 -3.80
C ALA A 510 -11.46 -8.36 -5.10
N VAL A 511 -10.23 -7.91 -5.37
CA VAL A 511 -9.85 -7.23 -6.63
C VAL A 511 -9.42 -8.22 -7.71
N LEU A 512 -8.77 -9.32 -7.32
CA LEU A 512 -8.29 -10.36 -8.24
C LEU A 512 -9.36 -11.43 -8.57
N ALA A 513 -10.50 -11.41 -7.86
CA ALA A 513 -11.67 -12.21 -8.18
C ALA A 513 -12.17 -11.88 -9.59
N GLU A 514 -12.39 -12.91 -10.42
CA GLU A 514 -12.97 -12.71 -11.74
C GLU A 514 -14.44 -12.29 -11.62
N PRO A 515 -14.86 -11.20 -12.30
CA PRO A 515 -16.28 -10.95 -12.51
C PRO A 515 -16.86 -12.15 -13.25
N CYS A 516 -17.79 -12.87 -12.61
CA CYS A 516 -18.48 -13.99 -13.24
C CYS A 516 -19.17 -13.50 -14.53
N ASP A 517 -18.97 -14.23 -15.64
CA ASP A 517 -19.55 -13.86 -16.93
C ASP A 517 -20.97 -14.42 -17.07
N PRO A 518 -22.03 -13.58 -17.02
CA PRO A 518 -23.42 -14.04 -17.12
C PRO A 518 -23.79 -14.55 -18.52
N ALA A 519 -22.90 -14.45 -19.53
CA ALA A 519 -23.07 -15.07 -20.83
C ALA A 519 -22.59 -16.53 -20.88
N THR A 520 -21.74 -16.97 -19.94
CA THR A 520 -21.21 -18.35 -19.88
C THR A 520 -21.49 -19.08 -18.57
N GLU A 521 -21.81 -18.36 -17.48
CA GLU A 521 -21.92 -18.90 -16.13
C GLU A 521 -23.21 -18.48 -15.42
N SER A 522 -23.69 -19.31 -14.48
CA SER A 522 -24.87 -19.02 -13.65
C SER A 522 -24.46 -18.17 -12.44
N CYS A 523 -24.24 -16.89 -12.68
CA CYS A 523 -23.58 -16.02 -11.70
C CYS A 523 -24.32 -15.85 -10.37
N ALA A 524 -23.56 -15.98 -9.29
CA ALA A 524 -23.91 -15.55 -7.95
C ALA A 524 -24.26 -14.04 -7.94
N PRO A 525 -25.45 -13.63 -7.49
CA PRO A 525 -25.82 -12.22 -7.36
C PRO A 525 -24.82 -11.42 -6.51
N ALA A 526 -24.47 -10.22 -6.98
CA ALA A 526 -23.55 -9.32 -6.27
C ALA A 526 -24.20 -8.80 -4.97
N ALA A 527 -23.66 -9.18 -3.81
CA ALA A 527 -24.32 -9.00 -2.52
C ALA A 527 -23.34 -8.77 -1.36
N ILE A 528 -23.77 -7.98 -0.37
CA ILE A 528 -22.99 -7.66 0.84
C ILE A 528 -23.06 -8.85 1.82
N ALA A 529 -21.92 -9.50 2.08
CA ALA A 529 -21.86 -10.69 2.93
C ALA A 529 -22.15 -10.38 4.42
N LEU A 530 -23.17 -11.02 4.97
CA LEU A 530 -23.46 -11.06 6.40
C LEU A 530 -22.62 -12.14 7.08
N THR A 531 -22.44 -12.03 8.41
CA THR A 531 -21.81 -13.09 9.21
C THR A 531 -22.69 -13.47 10.39
N ASN A 532 -22.57 -14.73 10.80
CA ASN A 532 -23.44 -15.32 11.81
C ASN A 532 -23.34 -14.59 13.15
N LYS A 533 -24.50 -14.17 13.68
CA LYS A 533 -24.70 -13.44 14.94
C LYS A 533 -24.03 -12.04 14.99
N ALA A 534 -23.48 -11.54 13.88
CA ALA A 534 -22.93 -10.20 13.76
C ALA A 534 -23.98 -9.24 13.15
N PRO A 535 -24.48 -8.22 13.90
CA PRO A 535 -25.40 -7.23 13.36
C PRO A 535 -24.66 -6.20 12.49
N LEU A 536 -25.19 -5.94 11.29
CA LEU A 536 -24.79 -4.85 10.43
C LEU A 536 -25.72 -3.66 10.70
N THR A 537 -25.17 -2.57 11.24
CA THR A 537 -25.91 -1.41 11.76
C THR A 537 -25.84 -0.21 10.83
N GLY A 538 -26.62 0.85 11.11
CA GLY A 538 -26.55 2.13 10.39
C GLY A 538 -27.24 2.14 9.01
N LEU A 539 -27.79 1.00 8.57
CA LEU A 539 -28.36 0.82 7.24
C LEU A 539 -29.49 1.82 6.97
N SER A 540 -29.45 2.44 5.80
CA SER A 540 -30.38 3.49 5.38
C SER A 540 -30.66 3.37 3.88
N GLY A 541 -31.84 3.80 3.43
CA GLY A 541 -32.25 3.71 2.03
C GLY A 541 -33.56 4.47 1.77
N ALA A 542 -33.75 4.92 0.53
CA ALA A 542 -34.95 5.65 0.13
C ALA A 542 -36.12 4.69 -0.24
N TYR A 543 -37.33 5.24 -0.36
CA TYR A 543 -38.48 4.56 -0.94
C TYR A 543 -38.14 3.87 -2.27
N ALA A 544 -38.58 2.62 -2.41
CA ALA A 544 -38.32 1.72 -3.54
C ALA A 544 -36.83 1.41 -3.84
N SER A 545 -35.87 1.94 -3.08
CA SER A 545 -34.48 1.49 -3.16
C SER A 545 -34.35 0.06 -2.62
N SER A 546 -33.37 -0.69 -3.11
CA SER A 546 -33.09 -2.05 -2.62
C SER A 546 -31.61 -2.33 -2.49
N THR A 547 -31.22 -3.05 -1.45
CA THR A 547 -29.84 -3.52 -1.22
C THR A 547 -29.84 -5.03 -1.03
N LEU A 548 -28.89 -5.71 -1.68
CA LEU A 548 -28.75 -7.16 -1.62
C LEU A 548 -27.62 -7.57 -0.66
N TYR A 549 -27.92 -8.54 0.19
CA TYR A 549 -27.01 -9.14 1.15
C TYR A 549 -26.95 -10.66 0.92
N SER A 550 -25.87 -11.31 1.34
CA SER A 550 -25.69 -12.77 1.24
C SER A 550 -25.32 -13.38 2.59
N PHE A 551 -25.55 -14.68 2.76
CA PHE A 551 -25.17 -15.42 3.97
C PHE A 551 -24.93 -16.89 3.67
N GLU A 552 -23.74 -17.39 4.03
CA GLU A 552 -23.43 -18.82 3.96
C GLU A 552 -24.06 -19.59 5.12
N ALA A 553 -25.07 -20.39 4.81
CA ALA A 553 -25.76 -21.24 5.77
C ALA A 553 -25.17 -22.65 5.83
N LYS A 554 -25.24 -23.26 7.01
CA LYS A 554 -24.98 -24.69 7.23
C LYS A 554 -26.30 -25.46 7.32
N ALA A 555 -26.32 -26.71 6.87
CA ALA A 555 -27.50 -27.56 7.02
C ALA A 555 -27.76 -27.89 8.51
N GLY A 556 -29.03 -28.12 8.86
CA GLY A 556 -29.42 -28.71 10.16
C GLY A 556 -29.48 -27.77 11.36
N ALA A 557 -29.08 -26.50 11.23
CA ALA A 557 -29.24 -25.47 12.28
C ALA A 557 -30.22 -24.38 11.83
N VAL A 558 -31.11 -23.93 12.73
CA VAL A 558 -32.14 -22.93 12.41
C VAL A 558 -31.52 -21.61 11.93
N LEU A 559 -31.82 -21.20 10.71
CA LEU A 559 -31.39 -19.92 10.16
C LEU A 559 -32.47 -18.86 10.37
N SER A 560 -32.07 -17.66 10.75
CA SER A 560 -32.96 -16.50 10.84
C SER A 560 -32.27 -15.22 10.38
N PHE A 561 -33.01 -14.38 9.66
CA PHE A 561 -32.65 -13.03 9.28
C PHE A 561 -33.61 -12.08 9.98
N MET A 562 -33.08 -11.10 10.70
CA MET A 562 -33.87 -10.16 11.48
C MET A 562 -33.43 -8.74 11.15
N THR A 563 -34.38 -7.83 10.96
CA THR A 563 -34.14 -6.38 10.98
C THR A 563 -34.75 -5.76 12.24
N TYR A 564 -34.13 -4.70 12.74
CA TYR A 564 -34.65 -3.92 13.89
C TYR A 564 -34.00 -2.53 14.00
N GLY A 565 -34.64 -1.66 14.78
CA GLY A 565 -34.12 -0.32 15.09
C GLY A 565 -34.28 0.70 13.97
N GLY A 566 -33.81 1.93 14.22
CA GLY A 566 -33.92 3.03 13.28
C GLY A 566 -35.36 3.55 13.10
N THR A 567 -35.58 4.21 11.96
CA THR A 567 -36.89 4.73 11.51
C THR A 567 -37.17 4.28 10.08
N GLY A 568 -38.44 4.26 9.67
CA GLY A 568 -38.85 3.91 8.30
C GLY A 568 -39.71 2.65 8.20
N ASP A 569 -39.79 2.12 6.99
CA ASP A 569 -40.53 0.89 6.65
C ASP A 569 -39.71 0.07 5.63
N VAL A 570 -39.37 -1.18 5.94
CA VAL A 570 -38.47 -2.02 5.13
C VAL A 570 -39.05 -3.42 4.94
N SER A 571 -39.07 -3.89 3.69
CA SER A 571 -39.45 -5.24 3.32
C SER A 571 -38.23 -6.14 3.14
N VAL A 572 -38.25 -7.32 3.73
CA VAL A 572 -37.19 -8.35 3.64
C VAL A 572 -37.68 -9.50 2.77
N TYR A 573 -36.97 -9.78 1.69
CA TYR A 573 -37.18 -10.97 0.85
C TYR A 573 -35.93 -11.84 0.88
N VAL A 574 -36.10 -13.17 0.90
CA VAL A 574 -34.99 -14.14 0.98
C VAL A 574 -35.19 -15.28 0.00
N SER A 575 -34.12 -15.65 -0.70
CA SER A 575 -34.03 -16.86 -1.54
C SER A 575 -32.69 -17.57 -1.37
N TYR A 576 -32.68 -18.88 -1.56
CA TYR A 576 -31.51 -19.73 -1.62
C TYR A 576 -30.93 -19.75 -3.04
N GLU A 577 -29.61 -19.55 -3.18
CA GLU A 577 -28.83 -19.56 -4.44
C GLU A 577 -29.30 -18.62 -5.57
N ALA A 578 -30.32 -17.77 -5.34
CA ALA A 578 -30.86 -16.83 -6.31
C ALA A 578 -31.26 -15.50 -5.67
N GLU A 579 -31.25 -14.42 -6.45
CA GLU A 579 -31.65 -13.08 -5.99
C GLU A 579 -33.18 -12.99 -5.80
N PRO A 580 -33.68 -12.71 -4.59
CA PRO A 580 -35.11 -12.57 -4.37
C PRO A 580 -35.65 -11.23 -4.91
N SER A 581 -36.94 -11.22 -5.23
CA SER A 581 -37.70 -10.08 -5.74
C SER A 581 -39.06 -9.99 -5.04
N ALA A 582 -39.82 -8.93 -5.30
CA ALA A 582 -41.16 -8.76 -4.72
C ALA A 582 -42.15 -9.89 -5.11
N THR A 583 -41.89 -10.59 -6.22
CA THR A 583 -42.76 -11.62 -6.82
C THR A 583 -42.16 -13.03 -6.85
N SER A 584 -40.87 -13.19 -6.54
CA SER A 584 -40.18 -14.49 -6.49
C SER A 584 -39.21 -14.49 -5.31
N TYR A 585 -39.50 -15.33 -4.30
CA TYR A 585 -38.78 -15.45 -3.04
C TYR A 585 -39.09 -16.81 -2.39
N ASP A 586 -38.19 -17.37 -1.60
CA ASP A 586 -38.47 -18.56 -0.77
C ASP A 586 -39.22 -18.17 0.51
N ALA A 587 -38.87 -17.02 1.09
CA ALA A 587 -39.53 -16.46 2.25
C ALA A 587 -39.46 -14.93 2.26
N LYS A 588 -40.38 -14.26 2.96
CA LYS A 588 -40.36 -12.81 3.17
C LYS A 588 -40.95 -12.41 4.51
N SER A 589 -40.64 -11.19 4.93
CA SER A 589 -41.36 -10.43 5.95
C SER A 589 -41.51 -8.99 5.47
N THR A 590 -42.76 -8.50 5.46
CA THR A 590 -43.16 -7.21 4.88
C THR A 590 -44.23 -6.56 5.77
N ARG A 591 -43.97 -6.50 7.08
CA ARG A 591 -44.82 -5.83 8.07
C ARG A 591 -44.51 -4.33 8.05
N PRO A 592 -45.45 -3.44 8.41
CA PRO A 592 -45.16 -2.02 8.46
C PRO A 592 -44.08 -1.70 9.50
N GLY A 593 -42.93 -1.22 9.05
CA GLY A 593 -41.84 -0.73 9.88
C GLY A 593 -40.51 -1.44 9.66
N ASN A 594 -39.64 -1.36 10.66
CA ASN A 594 -38.25 -1.84 10.58
C ASN A 594 -37.99 -3.19 11.26
N SER A 595 -39.02 -3.93 11.69
CA SER A 595 -38.92 -5.05 12.66
C SER A 595 -39.20 -6.42 12.05
N GLU A 596 -38.51 -6.72 10.95
CA GLU A 596 -38.80 -7.90 10.15
C GLU A 596 -38.07 -9.14 10.64
N THR A 597 -38.64 -10.32 10.35
CA THR A 597 -38.00 -11.59 10.66
C THR A 597 -38.38 -12.65 9.63
N VAL A 598 -37.37 -13.23 9.01
CA VAL A 598 -37.47 -14.43 8.17
C VAL A 598 -36.75 -15.57 8.88
N ARG A 599 -37.31 -16.79 8.88
CA ARG A 599 -36.76 -17.93 9.61
C ARG A 599 -36.96 -19.25 8.84
N PHE A 600 -35.88 -19.98 8.65
CA PHE A 600 -35.85 -21.33 8.09
C PHE A 600 -35.56 -22.31 9.23
N THR A 601 -36.47 -23.24 9.50
CA THR A 601 -36.31 -24.25 10.57
C THR A 601 -35.31 -25.35 10.19
N ALA A 602 -35.23 -25.69 8.91
CA ALA A 602 -34.26 -26.62 8.34
C ALA A 602 -33.72 -26.02 7.02
N PRO A 603 -32.76 -25.08 7.09
CA PRO A 603 -32.12 -24.54 5.89
C PRO A 603 -31.24 -25.59 5.21
N LYS A 604 -31.04 -25.40 3.91
CA LYS A 604 -29.99 -26.07 3.14
C LYS A 604 -28.61 -25.52 3.57
N ALA A 605 -27.53 -26.23 3.23
CA ALA A 605 -26.20 -25.63 3.24
C ALA A 605 -25.99 -24.85 1.94
N GLY A 606 -25.33 -23.70 1.99
CA GLY A 606 -25.08 -22.82 0.83
C GLY A 606 -25.62 -21.40 1.01
N THR A 607 -25.53 -20.59 -0.05
CA THR A 607 -25.80 -19.15 0.01
C THR A 607 -27.29 -18.83 0.07
N TYR A 608 -27.68 -18.04 1.07
CA TYR A 608 -28.97 -17.35 1.11
C TYR A 608 -28.78 -15.88 0.76
N TYR A 609 -29.56 -15.37 -0.18
CA TYR A 609 -29.61 -13.96 -0.58
C TYR A 609 -30.78 -13.27 0.09
N ILE A 610 -30.54 -12.09 0.65
CA ILE A 610 -31.47 -11.29 1.45
C ILE A 610 -31.55 -9.91 0.81
N LYS A 611 -32.70 -9.58 0.20
CA LYS A 611 -32.95 -8.24 -0.33
C LYS A 611 -33.75 -7.43 0.67
N LEU A 612 -33.18 -6.31 1.10
CA LEU A 612 -33.94 -5.23 1.73
C LEU A 612 -34.53 -4.34 0.64
N VAL A 613 -35.80 -3.92 0.79
CA VAL A 613 -36.48 -2.97 -0.09
C VAL A 613 -37.16 -1.91 0.77
N GLY A 614 -36.93 -0.63 0.51
CA GLY A 614 -37.60 0.47 1.20
C GLY A 614 -39.08 0.54 0.83
N ALA A 615 -39.98 0.16 1.76
CA ALA A 615 -41.41 0.39 1.63
C ALA A 615 -41.76 1.86 1.93
N ALA A 616 -40.92 2.52 2.72
CA ALA A 616 -40.74 3.97 2.82
C ALA A 616 -39.23 4.28 2.88
N ASP A 617 -38.87 5.56 3.05
CA ASP A 617 -37.50 5.91 3.45
C ASP A 617 -37.19 5.29 4.82
N TYR A 618 -36.03 4.63 4.96
CA TYR A 618 -35.55 4.06 6.21
C TYR A 618 -34.13 4.53 6.56
N ALA A 619 -33.84 4.64 7.86
CA ALA A 619 -32.56 5.12 8.36
C ALA A 619 -32.17 4.46 9.69
N LYS A 620 -30.85 4.26 9.88
CA LYS A 620 -30.25 3.67 11.09
C LYS A 620 -30.78 2.26 11.46
N LEU A 621 -31.22 1.52 10.45
CA LEU A 621 -31.66 0.13 10.54
C LEU A 621 -30.48 -0.78 10.92
N THR A 622 -30.78 -1.89 11.61
CA THR A 622 -29.85 -3.00 11.83
C THR A 622 -30.38 -4.26 11.15
N LEU A 623 -29.52 -5.01 10.46
CA LEU A 623 -29.78 -6.33 9.88
C LEU A 623 -28.85 -7.36 10.54
N VAL A 624 -29.37 -8.52 10.96
CA VAL A 624 -28.54 -9.62 11.48
C VAL A 624 -28.99 -10.97 10.94
N ALA A 625 -28.01 -11.80 10.56
CA ALA A 625 -28.18 -13.22 10.31
C ALA A 625 -27.81 -14.02 11.56
N ARG A 626 -28.57 -15.06 11.91
CA ARG A 626 -28.32 -15.93 13.07
C ARG A 626 -28.58 -17.39 12.73
N GLN A 627 -27.58 -18.24 13.03
CA GLN A 627 -27.64 -19.69 12.98
C GLN A 627 -26.87 -20.30 14.15
#